data_AF-A0A961WNQ5-F1
#
_entry.id   AF-A0A961WNQ5-F1
#
_cell.length_a   1.000
_cell.length_b   1.000
_cell.length_c   1.000
_cell.angle_alpha   90.00
_cell.angle_beta   90.00
_cell.angle_gamma   90.00
#
_symmetry.space_group_name_H-M   'P 1'
#
loop_
_entity.id
_entity.type
_entity.pdbx_description
1 polymer ?
#
loop_
_entity_poly.entity_id
_entity_poly.type
_entity_poly.pdbx_seq_one_letter_code
_entity_poly.pdbx_strand_id
1 'polypeptide(L)'
;GSGKDPVNDEDILQILSKMVKQREESAKAFEDGARLELAEQEREEAEVIREFMPRQLCEDDTRKAVEEVIGEIGAEGLRDMGRCMAALKERYPGQMDFAKANGMVKSILQ
;
A
#
# COMPACT_ATOMS: atom_id res chain seq x y z
N GLY A 1 8.38 28.60 -16.85
CA GLY A 1 8.50 27.40 -16.01
C GLY A 1 7.43 26.44 -16.45
N SER A 2 7.80 25.24 -16.88
CA SER A 2 6.81 24.23 -17.30
C SER A 2 5.83 24.00 -16.16
N GLY A 3 4.56 24.30 -16.43
CA GLY A 3 3.47 23.89 -15.55
C GLY A 3 3.54 22.38 -15.40
N LYS A 4 3.53 21.92 -14.14
CA LYS A 4 3.48 20.49 -13.83
C LYS A 4 2.27 19.89 -14.57
N ASP A 5 2.51 18.81 -15.30
CA ASP A 5 1.44 17.98 -15.85
C ASP A 5 0.39 17.70 -14.76
N PRO A 6 -0.90 17.61 -15.12
CA PRO A 6 -1.94 17.25 -14.15
C PRO A 6 -1.54 15.96 -13.43
N VAL A 7 -1.56 16.00 -12.10
CA VAL A 7 -1.30 14.83 -11.25
C VAL A 7 -2.38 13.79 -11.60
N ASN A 8 -1.97 12.61 -12.04
CA ASN A 8 -2.91 11.56 -12.40
C ASN A 8 -3.46 10.85 -11.15
N ASP A 9 -4.52 10.06 -11.31
CA ASP A 9 -5.18 9.38 -10.20
C ASP A 9 -4.25 8.41 -9.46
N GLU A 10 -3.30 7.77 -10.16
CA GLU A 10 -2.31 6.89 -9.53
C GLU A 10 -1.38 7.69 -8.60
N ASP A 11 -0.90 8.84 -9.06
CA ASP A 11 -0.07 9.75 -8.27
C ASP A 11 -0.83 10.28 -7.04
N ILE A 12 -2.12 10.61 -7.20
CA ILE A 12 -3.00 11.02 -6.09
C ILE A 12 -3.10 9.89 -5.05
N LEU A 13 -3.38 8.66 -5.48
CA LEU A 13 -3.49 7.51 -4.57
C LEU A 13 -2.17 7.20 -3.86
N GLN A 14 -1.03 7.36 -4.54
CA GLN A 14 0.29 7.22 -3.93
C GLN A 14 0.55 8.29 -2.86
N ILE A 15 0.15 9.54 -3.13
CA ILE A 15 0.25 10.63 -2.15
C ILE A 15 -0.61 10.32 -0.92
N LEU A 16 -1.87 9.93 -1.11
CA LEU A 16 -2.78 9.59 -0.01
C LEU A 16 -2.25 8.42 0.83
N SER A 17 -1.78 7.35 0.18
CA SER A 17 -1.15 6.20 0.86
C SER A 17 0.06 6.62 1.69
N LYS A 18 0.91 7.51 1.16
CA LYS A 18 2.05 8.06 1.89
C LYS A 18 1.61 8.88 3.11
N MET A 19 0.56 9.68 2.99
CA MET A 19 0.03 10.47 4.11
C MET A 19 -0.51 9.56 5.22
N VAL A 20 -1.29 8.53 4.88
CA VAL A 20 -1.75 7.52 5.85
C VAL A 20 -0.56 6.89 6.60
N LYS A 21 0.48 6.47 5.87
CA LYS A 21 1.67 5.87 6.47
C LYS A 21 2.38 6.80 7.44
N GLN A 22 2.52 8.09 7.09
CA GLN A 22 3.15 9.08 7.98
C GLN A 22 2.36 9.27 9.28
N ARG A 23 1.03 9.22 9.21
CA ARG A 23 0.15 9.27 10.38
C ARG A 23 0.28 8.02 11.24
N GLU A 24 0.30 6.83 10.64
CA GLU A 24 0.53 5.56 11.38
C GLU A 24 1.90 5.52 12.08
N GLU A 25 2.95 6.00 11.41
CA GLU A 25 4.30 6.11 11.99
C GLU A 25 4.33 7.10 13.16
N SER A 26 3.62 8.22 13.04
CA SER A 26 3.49 9.22 14.10
C SER A 26 2.68 8.69 15.28
N ALA A 27 1.57 8.01 15.01
CA ALA A 27 0.74 7.36 16.03
C ALA A 27 1.56 6.37 16.86
N LYS A 28 2.35 5.52 16.20
CA LYS A 28 3.26 4.58 16.87
C LYS A 28 4.30 5.30 17.72
N ALA A 29 4.93 6.35 17.19
CA ALA A 29 5.92 7.12 17.94
C ALA A 29 5.34 7.83 19.19
N PHE A 30 4.08 8.28 19.12
CA PHE A 30 3.38 8.82 20.28
C PHE A 30 3.00 7.75 21.30
N GLU A 31 2.52 6.60 20.84
CA GLU A 31 2.20 5.44 21.67
C GLU A 31 3.43 4.91 22.42
N ASP A 32 4.55 4.72 21.73
CA ASP A 32 5.84 4.34 22.32
C ASP A 32 6.33 5.36 23.37
N GLY A 33 5.93 6.62 23.21
CA GLY A 33 6.19 7.72 24.15
C GLY A 33 5.12 7.89 25.24
N ALA A 34 4.20 6.94 25.41
CA ALA A 34 3.07 6.98 26.34
C ALA A 34 2.14 8.20 26.19
N ARG A 35 2.10 8.80 24.99
CA ARG A 35 1.24 9.95 24.64
C ARG A 35 0.02 9.47 23.85
N LEU A 36 -0.85 8.71 24.53
CA LEU A 36 -1.97 7.99 23.89
C LEU A 36 -2.97 8.91 23.18
N GLU A 37 -3.29 10.08 23.74
CA GLU A 37 -4.20 11.05 23.10
C GLU A 37 -3.69 11.52 21.72
N LEU A 38 -2.37 11.77 21.61
CA LEU A 38 -1.76 12.15 20.33
C LEU A 38 -1.72 10.97 19.36
N ALA A 39 -1.52 9.75 19.86
CA ALA A 39 -1.57 8.55 19.04
C ALA A 39 -2.97 8.31 18.45
N GLU A 40 -4.02 8.53 19.25
CA GLU A 40 -5.41 8.45 18.82
C GLU A 40 -5.73 9.52 17.77
N GLN A 41 -5.33 10.77 17.99
CA GLN A 41 -5.51 11.85 17.01
C GLN A 41 -4.89 11.51 15.64
N GLU A 42 -3.65 11.00 15.62
CA GLU A 42 -3.00 10.60 14.37
C GLU A 42 -3.73 9.44 13.67
N ARG A 43 -4.28 8.49 14.43
CA ARG A 43 -5.09 7.38 13.87
C ARG A 43 -6.42 7.89 13.30
N GLU A 44 -7.09 8.82 13.97
CA GLU A 44 -8.31 9.44 13.44
C GLU A 44 -8.04 10.20 12.14
N GLU A 45 -6.94 10.97 12.08
CA GLU A 45 -6.53 11.64 10.84
C GLU A 45 -6.19 10.65 9.71
N ALA A 46 -5.58 9.51 10.04
CA ALA A 46 -5.33 8.44 9.07
C ALA A 46 -6.65 7.87 8.51
N GLU A 47 -7.66 7.67 9.35
CA GLU A 47 -9.00 7.20 8.91
C GLU A 47 -9.70 8.22 8.00
N VAL A 48 -9.64 9.51 8.32
CA VAL A 48 -10.18 10.57 7.45
C VAL A 48 -9.54 10.52 6.06
N ILE A 49 -8.22 10.29 5.97
CA ILE A 49 -7.54 10.16 4.67
C ILE A 49 -7.99 8.89 3.94
N ARG A 50 -8.20 7.77 4.66
CA ARG A 50 -8.66 6.49 4.09
C ARG A 50 -10.04 6.60 3.45
N GLU A 51 -10.90 7.52 3.89
CA GLU A 51 -12.20 7.78 3.25
C GLU A 51 -12.08 8.26 1.78
N PHE A 52 -10.93 8.83 1.40
CA PHE A 52 -10.65 9.26 0.02
C PHE A 52 -9.96 8.18 -0.83
N MET A 53 -9.71 7.01 -0.26
CA MET A 53 -9.04 5.90 -0.94
C MET A 53 -10.02 4.76 -1.20
N PRO A 54 -9.76 3.91 -2.22
CA PRO A 54 -10.39 2.61 -2.31
C PRO A 54 -10.19 1.81 -1.03
N ARG A 55 -11.10 0.87 -0.75
CA ARG A 55 -10.97 -0.03 0.40
C ARG A 55 -9.62 -0.73 0.36
N GLN A 56 -8.81 -0.52 1.40
CA GLN A 56 -7.51 -1.17 1.52
C GLN A 56 -7.68 -2.65 1.90
N LEU A 57 -6.93 -3.52 1.24
CA LEU A 57 -6.79 -4.91 1.64
C LEU A 57 -6.00 -4.99 2.96
N CYS A 58 -6.38 -5.93 3.82
CA CYS A 58 -5.57 -6.28 4.99
C CYS A 58 -4.34 -7.09 4.55
N GLU A 59 -3.44 -7.38 5.49
CA GLU A 59 -2.21 -8.14 5.19
C GLU A 59 -2.53 -9.55 4.64
N ASP A 60 -3.49 -10.25 5.24
CA ASP A 60 -3.89 -11.60 4.81
C ASP A 60 -4.53 -11.60 3.43
N ASP A 61 -5.40 -10.62 3.14
CA ASP A 61 -6.04 -10.51 1.83
C ASP A 61 -5.04 -10.06 0.75
N THR A 62 -4.07 -9.22 1.12
CA THR A 62 -2.95 -8.86 0.23
C THR A 62 -2.11 -10.08 -0.10
N ARG A 63 -1.80 -10.92 0.90
CA ARG A 63 -1.06 -12.17 0.70
C ARG A 63 -1.80 -13.13 -0.22
N LYS A 64 -3.10 -13.34 0.00
CA LYS A 64 -3.93 -14.19 -0.87
C LYS A 64 -3.95 -13.69 -2.31
N ALA A 65 -4.14 -12.38 -2.51
CA ALA A 65 -4.11 -11.79 -3.85
C ALA A 65 -2.75 -11.98 -4.54
N VAL A 66 -1.65 -11.89 -3.80
CA VAL A 66 -0.31 -12.16 -4.32
C VAL A 66 -0.14 -13.63 -4.72
N GLU A 67 -0.56 -14.56 -3.87
CA GLU A 67 -0.48 -16.01 -4.13
C GLU A 67 -1.33 -16.41 -5.36
N GLU A 68 -2.54 -15.86 -5.46
CA GLU A 68 -3.44 -16.04 -6.59
C GLU A 68 -2.80 -15.55 -7.89
N VAL A 69 -2.27 -14.32 -7.91
CA VAL A 69 -1.58 -13.76 -9.09
C VAL A 69 -0.37 -14.61 -9.49
N ILE A 70 0.45 -15.04 -8.53
CA ILE A 70 1.62 -15.90 -8.79
C ILE A 70 1.20 -17.22 -9.46
N GLY A 71 0.16 -17.86 -8.92
CA GLY A 71 -0.36 -19.12 -9.44
C GLY A 71 -0.95 -18.98 -10.85
N GLU A 72 -1.75 -17.94 -11.08
CA GLU A 72 -2.43 -17.73 -12.36
C GLU A 72 -1.47 -17.41 -13.51
N ILE A 73 -0.41 -16.62 -13.26
CA ILE A 73 0.54 -16.25 -14.31
C ILE A 73 1.68 -17.26 -14.48
N GLY A 74 1.69 -18.31 -13.66
CA GLY A 74 2.74 -19.33 -13.62
C GLY A 74 4.12 -18.73 -13.33
N ALA A 75 4.20 -17.82 -12.35
CA ALA A 75 5.46 -17.18 -11.99
C ALA A 75 6.40 -18.16 -11.30
N GLU A 76 7.59 -18.33 -11.86
CA GLU A 76 8.61 -19.25 -11.37
C GLU A 76 9.91 -18.47 -11.12
N GLY A 77 9.96 -17.87 -9.93
CA GLY A 77 11.14 -17.18 -9.43
C GLY A 77 11.17 -15.68 -9.66
N LEU A 78 12.22 -15.04 -9.15
CA LEU A 78 12.38 -13.58 -9.12
C LEU A 78 12.31 -12.87 -10.48
N ARG A 79 12.58 -13.58 -11.58
CA ARG A 79 12.46 -13.02 -12.94
C ARG A 79 11.03 -12.61 -13.28
N ASP A 80 10.04 -13.24 -12.66
CA ASP A 80 8.61 -12.99 -12.89
C ASP A 80 8.03 -11.93 -11.96
N MET A 81 8.82 -11.40 -11.01
CA MET A 81 8.37 -10.39 -10.04
C MET A 81 7.72 -9.18 -10.74
N GLY A 82 8.30 -8.69 -11.84
CA GLY A 82 7.75 -7.57 -12.59
C GLY A 82 6.37 -7.87 -13.19
N ARG A 83 6.14 -9.10 -13.67
CA ARG A 83 4.85 -9.56 -14.19
C ARG A 83 3.81 -9.67 -13.07
N CYS A 84 4.18 -10.22 -11.92
CA CYS A 84 3.32 -10.26 -10.74
C CYS A 84 2.89 -8.86 -10.31
N MET A 85 3.85 -7.93 -10.22
CA MET A 85 3.57 -6.55 -9.81
C MET A 85 2.67 -5.81 -10.82
N ALA A 86 2.85 -6.05 -12.12
CA ALA A 86 1.98 -5.48 -13.14
C ALA A 86 0.53 -5.97 -12.98
N ALA A 87 0.33 -7.27 -12.83
CA ALA A 87 -1.00 -7.87 -12.63
C ALA A 87 -1.68 -7.38 -11.34
N LEU A 88 -0.93 -7.25 -10.24
CA LEU A 88 -1.46 -6.71 -8.98
C LEU A 88 -1.90 -5.25 -9.12
N LYS A 89 -1.11 -4.42 -9.82
CA LYS A 89 -1.46 -3.01 -10.06
C LYS A 89 -2.72 -2.84 -10.91
N GLU A 90 -2.88 -3.71 -11.90
CA GLU A 90 -4.07 -3.71 -12.76
C GLU A 90 -5.34 -4.12 -12.00
N ARG A 91 -5.26 -5.13 -11.13
CA ARG A 91 -6.41 -5.69 -10.41
C ARG A 91 -6.80 -4.93 -9.15
N TYR A 92 -5.81 -4.35 -8.47
CA TYR A 92 -5.98 -3.72 -7.16
C TYR A 92 -5.47 -2.27 -7.14
N PRO A 93 -5.87 -1.41 -8.10
CA PRO A 93 -5.38 -0.04 -8.18
C PRO A 93 -5.73 0.70 -6.90
N GLY A 94 -4.71 1.19 -6.19
CA GLY A 94 -4.86 1.93 -4.93
C GLY A 94 -5.47 1.14 -3.77
N GLN A 95 -5.62 -0.19 -3.86
CA GLN A 95 -6.22 -1.02 -2.80
C GLN A 95 -5.19 -1.76 -1.94
N MET A 96 -3.90 -1.65 -2.25
CA MET A 96 -2.82 -2.27 -1.48
C MET A 96 -1.58 -1.37 -1.45
N ASP A 97 -0.78 -1.51 -0.41
CA ASP A 97 0.57 -0.96 -0.37
C ASP A 97 1.47 -1.81 -1.28
N PHE A 98 1.76 -1.31 -2.47
CA PHE A 98 2.61 -2.03 -3.44
C PHE A 98 4.06 -2.21 -2.98
N ALA A 99 4.54 -1.42 -2.02
CA ALA A 99 5.86 -1.66 -1.44
C ALA A 99 5.84 -2.91 -0.54
N LYS A 100 4.77 -3.09 0.26
CA LYS A 100 4.54 -4.32 1.04
C LYS A 100 4.28 -5.51 0.12
N ALA A 101 3.43 -5.36 -0.89
CA ALA A 101 3.12 -6.42 -1.86
C ALA A 101 4.38 -6.90 -2.60
N ASN A 102 5.27 -5.98 -3.01
CA ASN A 102 6.55 -6.33 -3.62
C ASN A 102 7.42 -7.19 -2.69
N GLY A 103 7.44 -6.88 -1.38
CA GLY A 103 8.11 -7.70 -0.38
C GLY A 103 7.52 -9.11 -0.26
N MET A 104 6.19 -9.22 -0.30
CA MET A 104 5.49 -10.51 -0.26
C MET A 104 5.74 -11.35 -1.51
N VAL A 105 5.61 -10.76 -2.70
CA VAL A 105 5.90 -11.41 -4.00
C VAL A 105 7.32 -11.94 -3.98
N LYS A 106 8.29 -11.11 -3.57
CA LYS A 106 9.68 -11.50 -3.47
C LYS A 106 9.83 -12.70 -2.53
N SER A 107 9.26 -12.64 -1.34
CA SER A 107 9.34 -13.74 -0.35
C SER A 107 8.79 -15.06 -0.88
N ILE A 108 7.70 -15.03 -1.67
CA ILE A 108 7.06 -16.24 -2.21
C ILE A 108 7.84 -16.81 -3.41
N LEU A 109 8.47 -15.95 -4.22
CA LEU A 109 9.23 -16.34 -5.42
C LEU A 109 10.74 -16.59 -5.17
N GLN A 110 11.21 -16.48 -3.91
CA GLN A 110 12.62 -16.61 -3.56
C GLN A 110 13.06 -18.04 -3.26
#